data_AF-A0A1G9P770-F1
#
_entry.id   AF-A0A1G9P770-F1
#
_cell.length_a   1.000
_cell.length_b   1.000
_cell.length_c   1.000
_cell.angle_alpha   90.00
_cell.angle_beta   90.00
_cell.angle_gamma   90.00
#
_symmetry.space_group_name_H-M   'P 1'
#
loop_
_entity.id
_entity.type
_entity.pdbx_description
1 polymer ?
#
loop_
_entity_poly.entity_id
_entity_poly.type
_entity_poly.pdbx_seq_one_letter_code
_entity_poly.pdbx_strand_id
1 'polypeptide(L)'
;MEKKRGLFPGVEQIEIESGKYEHYKLMLCVPDQEVPLEGFPVLYVLDGNAFFHTVCEMARVQSHKSDKTGVVPMVIVGLGYPTEKDFDPAYRLRDYTFPIQTGKVPPQFSDYENGQAEAFAMFIELEVKPLISEQVSINTQKQALFGHSLGGLFVLYSLFNYPGSFQRYVACSPSLWWDNRGIFRYFERWQNRMKRTTMDTGIFLAAGSLERDFMREDVRQLADRFAELSPSLFSVYHEAEGENHISAVHSVISKILRFVSF
;
A
#
# COMPACT_ATOMS: atom_id res chain seq x y z
N MET A 1 -7.40 9.25 -22.78
CA MET A 1 -7.86 8.64 -21.52
C MET A 1 -9.20 7.98 -21.78
N GLU A 2 -9.27 6.65 -21.76
CA GLU A 2 -10.52 5.90 -21.96
C GLU A 2 -11.10 5.55 -20.59
N LYS A 3 -12.35 5.97 -20.31
CA LYS A 3 -13.05 5.67 -19.04
C LYS A 3 -13.99 4.50 -19.26
N LYS A 4 -13.88 3.45 -18.43
CA LYS A 4 -14.82 2.32 -18.40
C LYS A 4 -15.57 2.33 -17.07
N ARG A 5 -16.90 2.18 -17.14
CA ARG A 5 -17.77 2.11 -15.95
C ARG A 5 -17.66 0.72 -15.31
N GLY A 6 -17.46 0.67 -13.99
CA GLY A 6 -17.24 -0.58 -13.26
C GLY A 6 -18.52 -1.37 -12.92
N LEU A 7 -18.33 -2.49 -12.21
CA LEU A 7 -19.36 -3.48 -11.84
C LEU A 7 -20.41 -2.96 -10.84
N PHE A 8 -20.11 -1.90 -10.08
CA PHE A 8 -21.00 -1.31 -9.06
C PHE A 8 -21.03 0.23 -9.16
N PRO A 9 -22.05 0.91 -8.61
CA PRO A 9 -22.10 2.37 -8.56
C PRO A 9 -20.84 2.97 -7.91
N GLY A 10 -20.34 4.09 -8.45
CA GLY A 10 -19.14 4.77 -7.93
C GLY A 10 -17.80 4.19 -8.38
N VAL A 11 -17.79 3.09 -9.15
CA VAL A 11 -16.56 2.48 -9.67
C VAL A 11 -16.29 2.95 -11.11
N GLU A 12 -15.14 3.57 -11.31
CA GLU A 12 -14.58 3.94 -12.62
C GLU A 12 -13.23 3.26 -12.82
N GLN A 13 -12.90 2.90 -14.07
CA GLN A 13 -11.57 2.43 -14.44
C GLN A 13 -10.98 3.36 -15.50
N ILE A 14 -9.70 3.66 -15.33
CA ILE A 14 -8.96 4.61 -16.15
C ILE A 14 -7.59 4.00 -16.45
N GLU A 15 -7.30 3.78 -17.72
CA GLU A 15 -5.95 3.41 -18.15
C GLU A 15 -5.12 4.69 -18.32
N ILE A 16 -3.91 4.67 -17.76
CA ILE A 16 -2.98 5.78 -17.85
C ILE A 16 -1.64 5.30 -18.37
N GLU A 17 -0.99 6.14 -19.15
CA GLU A 17 0.38 5.95 -19.59
C GLU A 17 1.23 6.96 -18.81
N SER A 18 2.20 6.46 -18.04
CA SER A 18 3.16 7.33 -17.36
C SER A 18 4.02 8.06 -18.38
N GLY A 19 4.51 9.25 -18.02
CA GLY A 19 5.44 10.05 -18.85
C GLY A 19 6.72 9.31 -19.30
N LYS A 20 7.01 8.12 -18.77
CA LYS A 20 8.09 7.21 -19.22
C LYS A 20 7.64 6.14 -20.24
N TYR A 21 6.46 6.25 -20.85
CA TYR A 21 5.84 5.26 -21.76
C TYR A 21 5.49 3.93 -21.08
N GLU A 22 5.16 3.98 -19.78
CA GLU A 22 4.78 2.80 -19.00
C GLU A 22 3.26 2.76 -18.82
N HIS A 23 2.63 1.64 -19.19
CA HIS A 23 1.18 1.50 -19.11
C HIS A 23 0.75 0.99 -17.73
N TYR A 24 -0.08 1.77 -17.04
CA TYR A 24 -0.70 1.42 -15.76
C TYR A 24 -2.22 1.42 -15.89
N LYS A 25 -2.88 0.60 -15.09
CA LYS A 25 -4.33 0.60 -14.94
C LYS A 25 -4.70 1.18 -13.59
N LEU A 26 -5.30 2.37 -13.57
CA LEU A 26 -5.90 2.92 -12.38
C LEU A 26 -7.37 2.53 -12.26
N MET A 27 -7.77 2.13 -11.06
CA MET A 27 -9.16 1.84 -10.75
C MET A 27 -9.59 2.73 -9.60
N LEU A 28 -10.69 3.45 -9.77
CA LEU A 28 -11.18 4.46 -8.84
C LEU A 28 -12.53 4.02 -8.31
N CYS A 29 -12.68 4.01 -6.99
CA CYS A 29 -13.94 3.77 -6.31
C CYS A 29 -14.22 4.97 -5.43
N VAL A 30 -15.23 5.75 -5.81
CA VAL A 30 -15.67 6.95 -5.12
C VAL A 30 -16.91 6.62 -4.29
N PRO A 31 -16.91 6.91 -2.97
CA PRO A 31 -18.08 6.71 -2.14
C PRO A 31 -19.25 7.57 -2.61
N ASP A 32 -20.48 7.10 -2.39
CA ASP A 32 -21.73 7.82 -2.75
C ASP A 32 -22.22 8.77 -1.65
N GLN A 33 -21.50 8.85 -0.53
CA GLN A 33 -21.77 9.79 0.55
C GLN A 33 -21.39 11.23 0.17
N GLU A 34 -21.86 12.20 0.96
CA GLU A 34 -21.49 13.61 0.79
C GLU A 34 -19.98 13.80 0.97
N VAL A 35 -19.39 14.61 0.10
CA VAL A 35 -17.97 14.96 0.15
C VAL A 35 -17.70 15.79 1.41
N PRO A 36 -16.78 15.37 2.30
CA PRO A 36 -16.40 16.17 3.45
C PRO A 36 -15.82 17.52 3.02
N LEU A 37 -15.92 18.54 3.87
CA LEU A 37 -15.42 19.89 3.57
C LEU A 37 -13.93 19.92 3.17
N GLU A 38 -13.11 19.08 3.81
CA GLU A 38 -11.68 18.96 3.52
C GLU A 38 -11.37 17.94 2.41
N GLY A 39 -12.40 17.34 1.80
CA GLY A 39 -12.28 16.24 0.84
C GLY A 39 -12.30 14.85 1.50
N PHE A 40 -12.43 13.81 0.67
CA PHE A 40 -12.40 12.42 1.15
C PHE A 40 -10.98 12.00 1.56
N PRO A 41 -10.84 11.16 2.61
CA PRO A 41 -9.63 10.36 2.76
C PRO A 41 -9.46 9.42 1.57
N VAL A 42 -8.22 9.03 1.25
CA VAL A 42 -7.91 8.16 0.12
C VAL A 42 -6.98 7.01 0.52
N LEU A 43 -7.31 5.79 0.07
CA LEU A 43 -6.47 4.61 0.18
C LEU A 43 -5.98 4.17 -1.21
N TYR A 44 -4.67 4.26 -1.41
CA TYR A 44 -3.98 3.72 -2.58
C TYR A 44 -3.65 2.25 -2.34
N VAL A 45 -4.13 1.38 -3.23
CA VAL A 45 -4.05 -0.08 -3.12
C VAL A 45 -3.13 -0.58 -4.23
N LEU A 46 -1.92 -0.98 -3.86
CA LEU A 46 -1.00 -1.69 -4.76
C LEU A 46 -1.56 -3.05 -5.13
N ASP A 47 -1.06 -3.65 -6.22
CA ASP A 47 -1.64 -4.86 -6.80
C ASP A 47 -3.14 -4.70 -7.03
N GLY A 48 -3.51 -3.57 -7.65
CA GLY A 48 -4.90 -3.18 -7.86
C GLY A 48 -5.72 -4.28 -8.51
N ASN A 49 -5.16 -5.01 -9.48
CA ASN A 49 -5.83 -6.13 -10.16
C ASN A 49 -6.34 -7.18 -9.17
N ALA A 50 -5.58 -7.49 -8.12
CA ALA A 50 -5.92 -8.49 -7.12
C ALA A 50 -6.86 -7.96 -6.02
N PHE A 51 -6.63 -6.74 -5.53
CA PHE A 51 -7.23 -6.29 -4.25
C PHE A 51 -8.29 -5.20 -4.39
N PHE A 52 -8.30 -4.43 -5.47
CA PHE A 52 -9.14 -3.23 -5.59
C PHE A 52 -10.63 -3.51 -5.34
N HIS A 53 -11.17 -4.55 -5.98
CA HIS A 53 -12.60 -4.84 -5.91
C HIS A 53 -13.02 -5.24 -4.48
N THR A 54 -12.27 -6.11 -3.82
CA THR A 54 -12.54 -6.52 -2.44
C THR A 54 -12.46 -5.32 -1.48
N VAL A 55 -11.40 -4.51 -1.59
CA VAL A 55 -11.22 -3.34 -0.72
C VAL A 55 -12.33 -2.30 -0.95
N CYS A 56 -12.68 -1.99 -2.20
CA CYS A 56 -13.77 -1.08 -2.55
C CYS A 56 -15.12 -1.56 -1.99
N GLU A 57 -15.46 -2.83 -2.18
CA GLU A 57 -16.72 -3.38 -1.66
C GLU A 57 -16.77 -3.34 -0.13
N MET A 58 -15.70 -3.77 0.54
CA MET A 58 -15.64 -3.78 2.00
C MET A 58 -15.67 -2.37 2.59
N ALA A 59 -15.02 -1.39 1.95
CA ALA A 59 -15.05 0.01 2.36
C ALA A 59 -16.47 0.58 2.23
N ARG A 60 -17.10 0.41 1.06
CA ARG A 60 -18.46 0.90 0.78
C ARG A 60 -19.49 0.32 1.75
N VAL A 61 -19.47 -0.99 1.99
CA VAL A 61 -20.45 -1.64 2.89
C VAL A 61 -20.26 -1.18 4.34
N GLN A 62 -19.01 -1.07 4.81
CA GLN A 62 -18.75 -0.69 6.19
C GLN A 62 -18.98 0.81 6.45
N SER A 63 -18.76 1.69 5.46
CA SER A 63 -18.94 3.13 5.61
C SER A 63 -20.40 3.55 5.83
N HIS A 64 -21.37 2.76 5.35
CA HIS A 64 -22.80 3.00 5.58
C HIS A 64 -23.22 3.01 7.06
N LYS A 65 -22.40 2.41 7.94
CA LYS A 65 -22.57 2.40 9.40
C LYS A 65 -21.27 2.78 10.10
N SER A 66 -20.65 3.87 9.65
CA SER A 66 -19.37 4.38 10.14
C SER A 66 -19.30 4.48 11.67
N ASP A 67 -20.41 4.86 12.31
CA ASP A 67 -20.56 4.96 13.78
C ASP A 67 -20.37 3.63 14.51
N LYS A 68 -20.66 2.50 13.83
CA LYS A 68 -20.52 1.14 14.39
C LYS A 68 -19.25 0.44 13.93
N THR A 69 -18.86 0.66 12.67
CA THR A 69 -17.75 -0.07 12.04
C THR A 69 -16.41 0.61 12.27
N GLY A 70 -16.40 1.91 12.57
CA GLY A 70 -15.19 2.74 12.61
C GLY A 70 -14.55 2.94 11.23
N VAL A 71 -15.27 2.65 10.14
CA VAL A 71 -14.81 2.85 8.76
C VAL A 71 -15.53 4.05 8.18
N VAL A 72 -14.79 5.10 7.82
CA VAL A 72 -15.36 6.30 7.19
C VAL A 72 -15.48 6.13 5.66
N PRO A 73 -16.37 6.87 4.99
CA PRO A 73 -16.37 6.95 3.53
C PRO A 73 -15.00 7.44 3.01
N MET A 74 -14.41 6.70 2.06
CA MET A 74 -13.09 6.99 1.53
C MET A 74 -13.00 6.61 0.06
N VAL A 75 -12.15 7.32 -0.68
CA VAL A 75 -11.81 6.99 -2.06
C VAL A 75 -10.82 5.82 -2.06
N ILE A 76 -11.05 4.81 -2.88
CA ILE A 76 -10.09 3.72 -3.11
C ILE A 76 -9.49 3.86 -4.50
N VAL A 77 -8.16 3.86 -4.58
CA VAL A 77 -7.40 3.94 -5.83
C VAL A 77 -6.57 2.67 -6.00
N GLY A 78 -7.03 1.76 -6.85
CA GLY A 78 -6.27 0.58 -7.26
C GLY A 78 -5.17 0.94 -8.25
N LEU A 79 -3.92 0.65 -7.90
CA LEU A 79 -2.73 0.78 -8.74
C LEU A 79 -2.41 -0.58 -9.35
N GLY A 80 -2.88 -0.79 -10.57
CA GLY A 80 -2.74 -2.05 -11.30
C GLY A 80 -2.01 -1.91 -12.63
N TYR A 81 -2.05 -2.98 -13.39
CA TYR A 81 -1.39 -3.13 -14.69
C TYR A 81 -2.41 -3.52 -15.77
N PRO A 82 -2.17 -3.20 -17.04
CA PRO A 82 -3.03 -3.55 -18.17
C PRO A 82 -2.88 -5.04 -18.54
N THR A 83 -3.21 -5.90 -17.60
CA THR A 83 -3.09 -7.36 -17.66
C THR A 83 -4.28 -7.99 -16.96
N GLU A 84 -4.63 -9.21 -17.36
CA GLU A 84 -5.70 -9.99 -16.72
C GLU A 84 -5.21 -10.79 -15.50
N LYS A 85 -3.90 -10.74 -15.20
CA LYS A 85 -3.33 -11.41 -14.02
C LYS A 85 -3.61 -10.60 -12.76
N ASP A 86 -3.94 -11.29 -11.67
CA ASP A 86 -4.00 -10.69 -10.32
C ASP A 86 -2.63 -10.10 -9.92
N PHE A 87 -1.56 -10.84 -10.21
CA PHE A 87 -0.18 -10.43 -9.96
C PHE A 87 0.67 -10.69 -11.20
N ASP A 88 1.21 -9.63 -11.80
CA ASP A 88 2.16 -9.77 -12.90
C ASP A 88 3.60 -9.56 -12.41
N PRO A 89 4.44 -10.62 -12.37
CA PRO A 89 5.79 -10.50 -11.82
C PRO A 89 6.67 -9.52 -12.61
N ALA A 90 6.48 -9.37 -13.92
CA ALA A 90 7.31 -8.46 -14.72
C ALA A 90 7.16 -7.01 -14.25
N TYR A 91 5.93 -6.57 -14.02
CA TYR A 91 5.64 -5.23 -13.53
C TYR A 91 5.96 -5.08 -12.05
N ARG A 92 5.50 -6.02 -11.21
CA ARG A 92 5.61 -5.90 -9.75
C ARG A 92 7.05 -5.95 -9.26
N LEU A 93 7.89 -6.84 -9.83
CA LEU A 93 9.30 -6.86 -9.47
C LEU A 93 9.97 -5.55 -9.85
N ARG A 94 9.73 -5.06 -11.07
CA ARG A 94 10.25 -3.76 -11.52
C ARG A 94 9.88 -2.65 -10.54
N ASP A 95 8.59 -2.47 -10.28
CA ASP A 95 8.05 -1.31 -9.58
C ASP A 95 8.21 -1.36 -8.06
N TYR A 96 8.15 -2.54 -7.43
CA TYR A 96 8.08 -2.63 -5.97
C TYR A 96 9.41 -2.89 -5.29
N THR A 97 10.46 -3.15 -6.08
CA THR A 97 11.77 -3.47 -5.53
C THR A 97 12.75 -2.33 -5.75
N PHE A 98 13.66 -2.16 -4.80
CA PHE A 98 14.83 -1.30 -4.94
C PHE A 98 16.04 -2.13 -5.42
N PRO A 99 17.06 -1.47 -6.02
CA PRO A 99 18.22 -2.16 -6.57
C PRO A 99 18.93 -3.04 -5.54
N ILE A 100 19.24 -4.27 -5.94
CA ILE A 100 20.00 -5.22 -5.11
C ILE A 100 21.43 -4.71 -4.94
N GLN A 101 21.95 -4.76 -3.71
CA GLN A 101 23.33 -4.37 -3.38
C GLN A 101 24.13 -5.55 -2.80
N THR A 102 23.48 -6.42 -2.04
CA THR A 102 24.14 -7.46 -1.24
C THR A 102 23.57 -8.86 -1.48
N GLY A 103 22.31 -8.96 -1.86
CA GLY A 103 21.64 -10.21 -2.16
C GLY A 103 21.81 -10.66 -3.62
N LYS A 104 20.96 -11.60 -4.02
CA LYS A 104 20.78 -12.02 -5.41
C LYS A 104 19.30 -12.03 -5.72
N VAL A 105 18.95 -11.72 -6.97
CA VAL A 105 17.61 -11.96 -7.47
C VAL A 105 17.35 -13.47 -7.38
N PRO A 106 16.24 -13.93 -6.77
CA PRO A 106 15.89 -15.34 -6.77
C PRO A 106 15.85 -15.90 -8.22
N PRO A 107 16.32 -17.13 -8.48
CA PRO A 107 16.44 -17.65 -9.85
C PRO A 107 15.14 -17.58 -10.66
N GLN A 108 13.98 -17.77 -10.00
CA GLN A 108 12.67 -17.67 -10.64
C GLN A 108 12.30 -16.26 -11.11
N PHE A 109 13.09 -15.24 -10.74
CA PHE A 109 12.88 -13.85 -11.08
C PHE A 109 14.06 -13.25 -11.89
N SER A 110 15.05 -14.06 -12.29
CA SER A 110 16.27 -13.58 -12.95
C SER A 110 16.01 -12.82 -14.25
N ASP A 111 14.92 -13.16 -14.92
CA ASP A 111 14.57 -12.63 -16.25
C ASP A 111 13.70 -11.37 -16.17
N TYR A 112 13.28 -10.96 -14.95
CA TYR A 112 12.47 -9.77 -14.75
C TYR A 112 13.34 -8.58 -14.33
N GLU A 113 13.02 -7.43 -14.93
CA GLU A 113 13.53 -6.16 -14.44
C GLU A 113 13.11 -5.96 -12.97
N ASN A 114 13.99 -5.35 -12.18
CA ASN A 114 13.79 -5.05 -10.78
C ASN A 114 14.54 -3.75 -10.43
N GLY A 115 14.21 -3.13 -9.30
CA GLY A 115 14.94 -1.97 -8.78
C GLY A 115 14.36 -0.59 -9.10
N GLN A 116 13.14 -0.50 -9.66
CA GLN A 116 12.51 0.78 -10.04
C GLN A 116 11.55 1.36 -8.99
N ALA A 117 11.64 0.94 -7.72
CA ALA A 117 10.83 1.52 -6.62
C ALA A 117 10.90 3.04 -6.54
N GLU A 118 12.07 3.63 -6.82
CA GLU A 118 12.20 5.08 -6.85
C GLU A 118 11.36 5.73 -7.95
N ALA A 119 11.42 5.18 -9.17
CA ALA A 119 10.65 5.68 -10.30
C ALA A 119 9.14 5.50 -10.07
N PHE A 120 8.73 4.37 -9.49
CA PHE A 120 7.33 4.11 -9.18
C PHE A 120 6.80 5.01 -8.06
N ALA A 121 7.62 5.34 -7.04
CA ALA A 121 7.26 6.33 -6.03
C ALA A 121 7.05 7.72 -6.64
N MET A 122 7.93 8.15 -7.56
CA MET A 122 7.77 9.43 -8.26
C MET A 122 6.55 9.44 -9.18
N PHE A 123 6.24 8.34 -9.84
CA PHE A 123 5.00 8.20 -10.62
C PHE A 123 3.75 8.40 -9.74
N ILE A 124 3.72 7.80 -8.55
CA ILE A 124 2.60 7.99 -7.61
C ILE A 124 2.48 9.47 -7.18
N GLU A 125 3.59 10.11 -6.82
CA GLU A 125 3.60 11.50 -6.34
C GLU A 125 3.25 12.52 -7.42
N LEU A 126 3.86 12.37 -8.60
CA LEU A 126 3.88 13.42 -9.62
C LEU A 126 2.81 13.23 -10.69
N GLU A 127 2.27 12.02 -10.83
CA GLU A 127 1.27 11.72 -11.86
C GLU A 127 -0.05 11.24 -11.25
N VAL A 128 -0.01 10.20 -10.40
CA VAL A 128 -1.25 9.59 -9.85
C VAL A 128 -1.97 10.53 -8.89
N LYS A 129 -1.31 11.03 -7.85
CA LYS A 129 -1.95 11.89 -6.84
C LYS A 129 -2.59 13.16 -7.44
N PRO A 130 -1.92 13.91 -8.33
CA PRO A 130 -2.53 15.04 -9.04
C PRO A 130 -3.76 14.62 -9.85
N LEU A 131 -3.66 13.54 -10.64
CA LEU A 131 -4.77 13.05 -11.47
C LEU A 131 -6.00 12.65 -10.65
N ILE A 132 -5.81 12.05 -9.47
CA ILE A 132 -6.95 11.70 -8.59
C ILE A 132 -7.57 12.97 -7.99
N SER A 133 -6.74 13.95 -7.61
CA SER A 133 -7.21 15.21 -7.02
C SER A 133 -7.97 16.10 -8.02
N GLU A 134 -7.71 15.96 -9.32
CA GLU A 134 -8.49 16.61 -10.38
C GLU A 134 -9.88 15.99 -10.57
N GLN A 135 -10.05 14.72 -10.22
CA GLN A 135 -11.30 13.98 -10.43
C GLN A 135 -12.21 13.96 -9.21
N VAL A 136 -11.64 14.00 -8.01
CA VAL A 136 -12.37 13.91 -6.74
C VAL A 136 -11.72 14.84 -5.73
N SER A 137 -12.53 15.49 -4.88
CA SER A 137 -12.00 16.27 -3.77
C SER A 137 -11.37 15.34 -2.73
N ILE A 138 -10.04 15.39 -2.61
CA ILE A 138 -9.23 14.56 -1.70
C ILE A 138 -8.66 15.42 -0.57
N ASN A 139 -8.72 14.89 0.66
CA ASN A 139 -7.96 15.44 1.78
C ASN A 139 -6.52 14.95 1.70
N THR A 140 -5.60 15.84 1.29
CA THR A 140 -4.17 15.51 1.12
C THR A 140 -3.44 15.20 2.43
N GLN A 141 -4.06 15.50 3.57
CA GLN A 141 -3.57 15.14 4.91
C GLN A 141 -4.15 13.80 5.41
N LYS A 142 -4.99 13.13 4.62
CA LYS A 142 -5.62 11.85 4.97
C LYS A 142 -5.43 10.81 3.85
N GLN A 143 -4.18 10.54 3.51
CA GLN A 143 -3.80 9.60 2.46
C GLN A 143 -3.12 8.36 3.06
N ALA A 144 -3.47 7.20 2.52
CA ALA A 144 -2.92 5.92 2.94
C ALA A 144 -2.40 5.09 1.76
N LEU A 145 -1.36 4.28 2.00
CA LEU A 145 -0.81 3.33 1.03
C LEU A 145 -0.86 1.91 1.58
N PHE A 146 -1.44 0.99 0.82
CA PHE A 146 -1.54 -0.43 1.11
C PHE A 146 -0.77 -1.27 0.11
N GLY A 147 -0.06 -2.29 0.59
CA GLY A 147 0.55 -3.30 -0.24
C GLY A 147 0.81 -4.63 0.47
N HIS A 148 0.90 -5.69 -0.32
CA HIS A 148 1.15 -7.06 0.13
C HIS A 148 2.43 -7.63 -0.47
N SER A 149 3.20 -8.44 0.28
CA SER A 149 4.39 -9.13 -0.24
C SER A 149 5.43 -8.14 -0.78
N LEU A 150 5.74 -8.16 -2.08
CA LEU A 150 6.56 -7.13 -2.72
C LEU A 150 5.92 -5.73 -2.63
N GLY A 151 4.59 -5.62 -2.74
CA GLY A 151 3.89 -4.36 -2.50
C GLY A 151 4.09 -3.88 -1.05
N GLY A 152 4.11 -4.80 -0.07
CA GLY A 152 4.43 -4.47 1.32
C GLY A 152 5.87 -4.00 1.50
N LEU A 153 6.83 -4.58 0.76
CA LEU A 153 8.21 -4.10 0.69
C LEU A 153 8.26 -2.65 0.14
N PHE A 154 7.49 -2.36 -0.91
CA PHE A 154 7.39 -1.02 -1.47
C PHE A 154 6.74 -0.02 -0.50
N VAL A 155 5.70 -0.41 0.24
CA VAL A 155 5.11 0.42 1.30
C VAL A 155 6.17 0.83 2.32
N LEU A 156 7.01 -0.11 2.76
CA LEU A 156 8.11 0.19 3.67
C LEU A 156 9.18 1.08 3.01
N TYR A 157 9.53 0.84 1.75
CA TYR A 157 10.43 1.70 0.98
C TYR A 157 9.90 3.15 0.91
N SER A 158 8.61 3.32 0.62
CA SER A 158 7.94 4.62 0.56
C SER A 158 7.95 5.30 1.92
N LEU A 159 7.60 4.60 3.02
CA LEU A 159 7.68 5.16 4.38
C LEU A 159 9.11 5.62 4.72
N PHE A 160 10.13 4.83 4.39
CA PHE A 160 11.49 5.14 4.81
C PHE A 160 12.14 6.27 4.00
N ASN A 161 11.81 6.41 2.72
CA ASN A 161 12.37 7.45 1.86
C ASN A 161 11.50 8.71 1.80
N TYR A 162 10.17 8.54 1.88
CA TYR A 162 9.17 9.59 1.69
C TYR A 162 8.11 9.58 2.81
N PRO A 163 8.47 9.69 4.10
CA PRO A 163 7.52 9.52 5.22
C PRO A 163 6.37 10.53 5.26
N GLY A 164 6.49 11.66 4.55
CA GLY A 164 5.41 12.67 4.42
C GLY A 164 4.51 12.48 3.21
N SER A 165 4.75 11.46 2.39
CA SER A 165 3.94 11.15 1.21
C SER A 165 2.54 10.64 1.62
N PHE A 166 2.46 9.80 2.64
CA PHE A 166 1.21 9.28 3.18
C PHE A 166 1.19 9.43 4.71
N GLN A 167 0.02 9.60 5.29
CA GLN A 167 -0.12 9.65 6.75
C GLN A 167 -0.34 8.26 7.36
N ARG A 168 -0.79 7.27 6.56
CA ARG A 168 -0.92 5.87 7.00
C ARG A 168 -0.31 4.92 5.97
N TYR A 169 0.49 3.98 6.46
CA TYR A 169 1.13 2.95 5.65
C TYR A 169 0.63 1.59 6.13
N VAL A 170 0.34 0.68 5.20
CA VAL A 170 -0.19 -0.65 5.50
C VAL A 170 0.62 -1.68 4.72
N ALA A 171 1.49 -2.41 5.42
CA ALA A 171 2.34 -3.43 4.83
C ALA A 171 1.92 -4.81 5.35
N CYS A 172 1.30 -5.60 4.48
CA CYS A 172 0.91 -6.98 4.78
C CYS A 172 1.95 -7.95 4.23
N SER A 173 2.44 -8.85 5.07
CA SER A 173 3.42 -9.88 4.74
C SER A 173 4.61 -9.34 3.92
N PRO A 174 5.23 -8.19 4.30
CA PRO A 174 6.22 -7.54 3.45
C PRO A 174 7.40 -8.46 3.18
N SER A 175 7.90 -8.45 1.95
CA SER A 175 9.02 -9.30 1.49
C SER A 175 10.37 -8.81 2.02
N LEU A 176 10.56 -8.82 3.34
CA LEU A 176 11.75 -8.35 4.04
C LEU A 176 13.01 -9.12 3.65
N TRP A 177 12.88 -10.33 3.11
CA TRP A 177 13.99 -11.15 2.61
C TRP A 177 14.68 -10.57 1.35
N TRP A 178 14.04 -9.64 0.63
CA TRP A 178 14.59 -9.04 -0.59
C TRP A 178 15.97 -8.41 -0.34
N ASP A 179 16.88 -8.59 -1.30
CA ASP A 179 18.27 -8.09 -1.23
C ASP A 179 19.00 -8.50 0.07
N ASN A 180 18.76 -9.73 0.56
CA ASN A 180 19.31 -10.21 1.83
C ASN A 180 19.01 -9.25 2.99
N ARG A 181 17.72 -8.93 3.19
CA ARG A 181 17.24 -7.97 4.20
C ARG A 181 17.69 -6.53 3.93
N GLY A 182 17.82 -6.15 2.65
CA GLY A 182 18.31 -4.84 2.24
C GLY A 182 17.44 -3.65 2.67
N ILE A 183 16.15 -3.89 2.94
CA ILE A 183 15.21 -2.86 3.40
C ILE A 183 15.63 -2.24 4.74
N PHE A 184 16.34 -2.98 5.59
CA PHE A 184 16.78 -2.45 6.89
C PHE A 184 17.85 -1.35 6.76
N ARG A 185 18.58 -1.28 5.64
CA ARG A 185 19.47 -0.14 5.37
C ARG A 185 18.69 1.16 5.22
N TYR A 186 17.48 1.11 4.66
CA TYR A 186 16.57 2.25 4.55
C TYR A 186 15.95 2.57 5.91
N PHE A 187 15.52 1.54 6.66
CA PHE A 187 15.00 1.70 8.02
C PHE A 187 16.01 2.43 8.93
N GLU A 188 17.28 2.02 8.94
CA GLU A 188 18.31 2.64 9.80
C GLU A 188 18.53 4.12 9.48
N ARG A 189 18.60 4.47 8.18
CA ARG A 189 18.70 5.86 7.73
C ARG A 189 17.47 6.67 8.16
N TRP A 190 16.28 6.11 7.97
CA TRP A 190 15.02 6.74 8.35
C TRP A 190 14.88 6.93 9.87
N GLN A 191 15.19 5.89 10.65
CA GLN A 191 15.13 5.91 12.12
C GLN A 191 16.03 7.00 12.70
N ASN A 192 17.23 7.18 12.13
CA ASN A 192 18.15 8.24 12.54
C ASN A 192 17.60 9.66 12.23
N ARG A 193 16.80 9.82 11.18
CA ARG A 193 16.10 11.08 10.88
C ARG A 193 14.93 11.32 11.84
N MET A 194 14.14 10.28 12.12
CA MET A 194 12.95 10.34 12.98
C MET A 194 13.24 10.71 14.43
N LYS A 195 14.42 10.40 14.96
CA LYS A 195 14.84 10.85 16.32
C LYS A 195 14.83 12.38 16.50
N ARG A 196 14.65 13.16 15.43
CA ARG A 196 14.70 14.63 15.42
C ARG A 196 13.37 15.28 15.08
N THR A 197 12.31 14.49 14.79
CA THR A 197 11.02 14.98 14.30
C THR A 197 9.86 14.11 14.79
N THR A 198 8.75 14.72 15.19
CA THR A 198 7.48 14.01 15.37
C THR A 198 6.67 14.10 14.08
N MET A 199 6.15 12.97 13.59
CA MET A 199 5.26 12.93 12.42
C MET A 199 3.93 12.29 12.79
N ASP A 200 2.82 12.81 12.25
CA ASP A 200 1.53 12.10 12.29
C ASP A 200 1.52 11.00 11.22
N THR A 201 2.39 10.01 11.41
CA THR A 201 2.52 8.84 10.54
C THR A 201 2.12 7.60 11.31
N GLY A 202 1.30 6.77 10.67
CA GLY A 202 0.93 5.46 11.17
C GLY A 202 1.46 4.34 10.29
N ILE A 203 1.89 3.22 10.89
CA ILE A 203 2.19 1.96 10.20
C ILE A 203 1.33 0.81 10.75
N PHE A 204 0.67 0.09 9.85
CA PHE A 204 0.00 -1.17 10.14
C PHE A 204 0.80 -2.31 9.49
N LEU A 205 1.30 -3.22 10.31
CA LEU A 205 1.95 -4.44 9.88
C LEU A 205 1.01 -5.63 10.09
N ALA A 206 0.96 -6.53 9.12
CA ALA A 206 0.33 -7.83 9.31
C ALA A 206 1.15 -8.96 8.71
N ALA A 207 0.97 -10.16 9.23
CA ALA A 207 1.51 -11.42 8.69
C ALA A 207 0.57 -12.57 9.03
N GLY A 208 0.52 -13.61 8.19
CA GLY A 208 -0.18 -14.85 8.49
C GLY A 208 0.62 -15.74 9.43
N SER A 209 -0.03 -16.34 10.43
CA SER A 209 0.61 -17.25 11.38
C SER A 209 1.19 -18.52 10.73
N LEU A 210 0.65 -18.94 9.58
CA LEU A 210 1.11 -20.09 8.77
C LEU A 210 2.09 -19.70 7.65
N GLU A 211 2.59 -18.46 7.65
CA GLU A 211 3.72 -18.10 6.78
C GLU A 211 5.01 -18.81 7.18
N ARG A 212 6.01 -18.81 6.29
CA ARG A 212 7.32 -19.38 6.60
C ARG A 212 7.91 -18.66 7.83
N ASP A 213 8.55 -19.41 8.72
CA ASP A 213 9.02 -18.88 10.00
C ASP A 213 9.87 -17.63 9.86
N PHE A 214 10.80 -17.59 8.89
CA PHE A 214 11.65 -16.42 8.67
C PHE A 214 10.85 -15.18 8.25
N MET A 215 9.75 -15.34 7.50
CA MET A 215 8.91 -14.22 7.08
C MET A 215 8.13 -13.66 8.27
N ARG A 216 7.51 -14.54 9.06
CA ARG A 216 6.76 -14.14 10.26
C ARG A 216 7.68 -13.46 11.28
N GLU A 217 8.83 -14.05 11.54
CA GLU A 217 9.78 -13.57 12.54
C GLU A 217 10.43 -12.24 12.13
N ASP A 218 10.77 -12.04 10.85
CA ASP A 218 11.28 -10.75 10.36
C ASP A 218 10.23 -9.64 10.51
N VAL A 219 8.95 -9.92 10.23
CA VAL A 219 7.86 -8.94 10.39
C VAL A 219 7.63 -8.62 11.87
N ARG A 220 7.67 -9.63 12.74
CA ARG A 220 7.55 -9.47 14.19
C ARG A 220 8.69 -8.60 14.77
N GLN A 221 9.93 -8.87 14.37
CA GLN A 221 11.08 -8.05 14.78
C GLN A 221 10.97 -6.60 14.29
N LEU A 222 10.48 -6.40 13.05
CA LEU A 222 10.25 -5.04 12.54
C LEU A 222 9.13 -4.33 13.32
N ALA A 223 8.07 -5.04 13.70
CA ALA A 223 7.00 -4.51 14.55
C ALA A 223 7.52 -4.07 15.93
N ASP A 224 8.35 -4.89 16.57
CA ASP A 224 8.98 -4.54 17.85
C ASP A 224 9.80 -3.24 17.72
N ARG A 225 10.59 -3.10 16.65
CA ARG A 225 11.36 -1.87 16.36
C ARG A 225 10.50 -0.64 16.08
N PHE A 226 9.30 -0.81 15.50
CA PHE A 226 8.36 0.31 15.33
C PHE A 226 7.68 0.70 16.65
N ALA A 227 7.38 -0.26 17.52
CA ALA A 227 6.80 0.01 18.83
C ALA A 227 7.75 0.84 19.72
N GLU A 228 9.07 0.60 19.62
CA GLU A 228 10.11 1.40 20.29
C GLU A 228 10.16 2.88 19.84
N LEU A 229 9.53 3.24 18.72
CA LEU A 229 9.48 4.62 18.22
C LEU A 229 8.26 5.40 18.71
N SER A 230 7.41 4.81 19.54
CA SER A 230 6.31 5.50 20.21
C SER A 230 6.81 6.61 21.15
N PRO A 231 6.14 7.78 21.26
CA PRO A 231 4.89 8.14 20.59
C PRO A 231 5.09 8.79 19.22
N SER A 232 6.32 8.90 18.71
CA SER A 232 6.64 9.59 17.44
C SER A 232 6.11 8.88 16.19
N LEU A 233 5.69 7.62 16.33
CA LEU A 233 5.08 6.80 15.28
C LEU A 233 3.91 6.00 15.87
N PHE A 234 2.74 6.10 15.27
CA PHE A 234 1.63 5.22 15.60
C PHE A 234 1.83 3.87 14.89
N SER A 235 2.04 2.78 15.64
CA SER A 235 2.26 1.46 15.04
C SER A 235 1.26 0.42 15.56
N VAL A 236 0.79 -0.43 14.64
CA VAL A 236 -0.09 -1.57 14.92
C VAL A 236 0.49 -2.79 14.23
N TYR A 237 0.58 -3.90 14.95
CA TYR A 237 0.92 -5.20 14.39
C TYR A 237 -0.22 -6.20 14.60
N HIS A 238 -0.52 -6.98 13.57
CA HIS A 238 -1.52 -8.03 13.63
C HIS A 238 -1.02 -9.33 13.00
N GLU A 239 -0.94 -10.38 13.81
CA GLU A 239 -0.75 -11.73 13.29
C GLU A 239 -2.13 -12.36 12.99
N ALA A 240 -2.33 -12.79 11.75
CA ALA A 240 -3.56 -13.41 11.30
C ALA A 240 -3.51 -14.93 11.58
N GLU A 241 -4.17 -15.35 12.64
CA GLU A 241 -4.24 -16.74 13.08
C GLU A 241 -4.90 -17.64 12.03
N GLY A 242 -4.29 -18.79 11.72
CA GLY A 242 -4.78 -19.73 10.71
C GLY A 242 -4.52 -19.33 9.26
N GLU A 243 -3.98 -18.13 9.01
CA GLU A 243 -3.78 -17.61 7.66
C GLU A 243 -2.38 -17.86 7.09
N ASN A 244 -2.32 -18.11 5.78
CA ASN A 244 -1.08 -18.23 5.02
C ASN A 244 -0.78 -16.93 4.24
N HIS A 245 0.31 -16.94 3.45
CA HIS A 245 0.80 -15.75 2.74
C HIS A 245 -0.25 -15.04 1.86
N ILE A 246 -1.16 -15.77 1.22
CA ILE A 246 -2.18 -15.18 0.33
C ILE A 246 -3.46 -14.84 1.11
N SER A 247 -3.91 -15.73 2.01
CA SER A 247 -5.18 -15.55 2.71
C SER A 247 -5.12 -14.49 3.82
N ALA A 248 -3.93 -14.20 4.36
CA ALA A 248 -3.74 -13.24 5.44
C ALA A 248 -4.32 -11.86 5.12
N VAL A 249 -4.13 -11.34 3.90
CA VAL A 249 -4.63 -10.02 3.49
C VAL A 249 -6.14 -9.91 3.70
N HIS A 250 -6.90 -10.88 3.17
CA HIS A 250 -8.36 -10.87 3.21
C HIS A 250 -8.90 -10.88 4.64
N SER A 251 -8.25 -11.62 5.54
CA SER A 251 -8.65 -11.71 6.95
C SER A 251 -8.52 -10.38 7.71
N VAL A 252 -7.68 -9.45 7.23
CA VAL A 252 -7.35 -8.21 7.94
C VAL A 252 -7.91 -6.95 7.30
N ILE A 253 -8.60 -7.00 6.15
CA ILE A 253 -9.06 -5.80 5.42
C ILE A 253 -9.93 -4.88 6.31
N SER A 254 -10.86 -5.42 7.10
CA SER A 254 -11.65 -4.58 8.02
C SER A 254 -10.81 -3.88 9.10
N LYS A 255 -9.70 -4.49 9.56
CA LYS A 255 -8.77 -3.86 10.50
C LYS A 255 -7.98 -2.74 9.80
N ILE A 256 -7.55 -2.99 8.56
CA ILE A 256 -6.89 -2.01 7.71
C ILE A 256 -7.79 -0.80 7.49
N LEU A 257 -9.05 -1.01 7.09
CA LEU A 257 -10.01 0.07 6.81
C LEU A 257 -10.26 0.94 8.04
N ARG A 258 -10.36 0.35 9.24
CA ARG A 258 -10.42 1.11 10.49
C ARG A 258 -9.13 1.89 10.77
N PHE A 259 -7.98 1.29 10.53
CA PHE A 259 -6.68 1.93 10.75
C PHE A 259 -6.47 3.17 9.86
N VAL A 260 -6.96 3.13 8.61
CA VAL A 260 -6.87 4.25 7.67
C VAL A 260 -8.07 5.20 7.73
N SER A 261 -9.01 4.97 8.64
CA SER A 261 -10.13 5.88 8.92
C SER A 261 -9.70 6.90 9.96
N PHE A 262 -9.10 8.00 9.48
CA PHE A 262 -8.62 9.14 10.26
C PHE A 262 -9.69 9.89 11.04
#